data_AF-A0A1Y5SUN5-F1
#
_entry.id   AF-A0A1Y5SUN5-F1
#
_cell.length_a   1.000
_cell.length_b   1.000
_cell.length_c   1.000
_cell.angle_alpha   90.00
_cell.angle_beta   90.00
_cell.angle_gamma   90.00
#
_symmetry.space_group_name_H-M   'P 1'
#
loop_
_entity.id
_entity.type
_entity.pdbx_description
1 polymer ?
#
loop_
_entity_poly.entity_id
_entity_poly.type
_entity_poly.pdbx_seq_one_letter_code
_entity_poly.pdbx_strand_id
1 'polypeptide(L)'
;MFTKSVCATLVATSLVLVPAKEARADEAAALIGGAILGGLIINEVNKNKARQRQQQQQQQTRARTTTRSSGISAAQREQNRNVQSALNYFGYNVGAVDGSIGRKTRAGISNYQSDMGYSIDGRLDDAERSFLLNSHQRAQASAHVAPYNQILASQGQQGLLRTYRNEQLGIPTPQVQQATAPAPTQNTVPARANTGALPDFTFGEQARSANEHCNEINVLTAANGGLTTGGNVTDAEFALNEQFCLARTQAIAESSRIEATIPNLSAPQIEAQCQGLTQAMAPPMAGVDSKSPSQIIADGSSFLRNSGKPMDQLVSGGKVCLGVGYRTDDAEMAMASGVLLASAGQLGYSEIVSHHLREGFGAAQGQGAVAGDWMRMAINAAQSGATVLGQTPDRIAVLSAALTGVPAQTGTAALPAFPSVPSGN
;
A
#
# COMPACT_ATOMS: atom_id res chain seq x y z
N MET A 1 -81.15 -8.59 -18.07
CA MET A 1 -81.83 -7.29 -18.14
C MET A 1 -81.31 -6.44 -16.97
N PHE A 2 -80.86 -5.22 -17.28
CA PHE A 2 -80.58 -4.03 -16.45
C PHE A 2 -80.72 -4.14 -14.92
N THR A 3 -79.84 -3.62 -14.06
CA THR A 3 -79.14 -2.32 -14.08
C THR A 3 -77.86 -2.32 -13.22
N LYS A 4 -76.96 -1.38 -13.52
CA LYS A 4 -75.71 -1.05 -12.83
C LYS A 4 -75.97 -0.12 -11.64
N SER A 5 -75.15 -0.19 -10.59
CA SER A 5 -74.81 0.96 -9.75
C SER A 5 -73.36 0.85 -9.28
N VAL A 6 -72.55 1.79 -9.75
CA VAL A 6 -71.11 1.95 -9.48
C VAL A 6 -70.98 2.85 -8.25
N CYS A 7 -70.35 2.35 -7.18
CA CYS A 7 -69.89 3.17 -6.05
C CYS A 7 -68.42 3.55 -6.30
N ALA A 8 -68.18 4.83 -6.57
CA ALA A 8 -66.85 5.42 -6.62
C ALA A 8 -66.48 5.96 -5.23
N THR A 9 -65.52 5.33 -4.56
CA THR A 9 -64.89 5.81 -3.32
C THR A 9 -63.77 6.79 -3.66
N LEU A 10 -63.95 8.05 -3.27
CA LEU A 10 -62.92 9.08 -3.22
C LEU A 10 -62.16 8.97 -1.89
N VAL A 11 -60.85 8.69 -1.95
CA VAL A 11 -59.93 8.80 -0.80
C VAL A 11 -59.34 10.21 -0.83
N ALA A 12 -59.71 11.05 0.12
CA ALA A 12 -59.13 12.38 0.31
C ALA A 12 -57.95 12.30 1.29
N THR A 13 -56.74 12.57 0.78
CA THR A 13 -55.48 12.70 1.51
C THR A 13 -55.45 14.01 2.32
N SER A 14 -55.33 13.92 3.64
CA SER A 14 -55.15 15.07 4.52
C SER A 14 -53.66 15.42 4.65
N LEU A 15 -53.25 16.58 4.14
CA LEU A 15 -51.97 17.22 4.45
C LEU A 15 -52.12 18.06 5.72
N VAL A 16 -51.32 17.77 6.75
CA VAL A 16 -51.18 18.61 7.95
C VAL A 16 -49.91 19.45 7.81
N LEU A 17 -50.08 20.76 7.70
CA LEU A 17 -49.01 21.76 7.81
C LEU A 17 -49.08 22.39 9.21
N VAL A 18 -47.97 22.33 9.94
CA VAL A 18 -47.80 23.03 11.24
C VAL A 18 -46.94 24.27 11.02
N PRO A 19 -47.34 25.47 11.47
CA PRO A 19 -46.42 26.61 11.54
C PRO A 19 -45.68 26.62 12.90
N ALA A 20 -44.38 26.90 12.85
CA ALA A 20 -43.56 27.17 14.03
C ALA A 20 -43.93 28.54 14.64
N LYS A 21 -43.99 28.58 15.98
CA LYS A 21 -44.25 29.79 16.78
C LYS A 21 -43.01 30.70 16.78
N GLU A 22 -43.17 31.95 16.34
CA GLU A 22 -42.28 33.04 16.77
C GLU A 22 -42.84 33.66 18.06
N ALA A 23 -41.96 33.86 19.05
CA ALA A 23 -42.27 34.58 20.28
C ALA A 23 -42.00 36.09 20.07
N ARG A 24 -43.01 36.92 20.35
CA ARG A 24 -42.89 38.38 20.49
C ARG A 24 -43.43 38.74 21.86
N ALA A 25 -42.73 39.64 22.55
CA ALA A 25 -43.20 40.34 23.74
C ALA A 25 -43.30 41.84 23.40
N ASP A 26 -44.37 42.44 23.95
CA ASP A 26 -44.81 43.84 23.96
C ASP A 26 -43.71 44.86 24.31
N GLU A 27 -43.81 46.18 24.11
CA GLU A 27 -44.97 47.09 24.11
C GLU A 27 -44.52 48.48 23.55
N ALA A 28 -45.48 49.40 23.42
CA ALA A 28 -45.35 50.87 23.34
C ALA A 28 -45.27 51.56 21.95
N ALA A 29 -46.47 51.89 21.48
CA ALA A 29 -46.91 53.12 20.82
C ALA A 29 -45.88 54.22 20.45
N ALA A 30 -45.89 54.64 19.18
CA ALA A 30 -46.53 55.90 18.74
C ALA A 30 -46.08 56.35 17.32
N LEU A 31 -47.05 56.87 16.57
CA LEU A 31 -46.95 58.00 15.64
C LEU A 31 -46.39 57.80 14.20
N ILE A 32 -47.34 57.59 13.27
CA ILE A 32 -47.62 58.36 12.04
C ILE A 32 -46.45 59.16 11.40
N GLY A 33 -46.19 58.87 10.11
CA GLY A 33 -45.91 59.93 9.11
C GLY A 33 -44.65 59.78 8.23
N GLY A 34 -44.86 59.37 6.98
CA GLY A 34 -44.35 60.01 5.75
C GLY A 34 -42.88 60.48 5.58
N ALA A 35 -42.26 59.89 4.55
CA ALA A 35 -41.56 60.55 3.44
C ALA A 35 -40.09 61.06 3.59
N ILE A 36 -39.23 60.45 2.74
CA ILE A 36 -38.35 61.09 1.73
C ILE A 36 -37.07 61.87 2.18
N LEU A 37 -35.94 61.31 1.75
CA LEU A 37 -34.64 61.89 1.30
C LEU A 37 -33.76 62.76 2.24
N GLY A 38 -32.50 62.33 2.35
CA GLY A 38 -31.36 63.20 2.02
C GLY A 38 -30.55 63.82 3.16
N GLY A 39 -29.44 63.17 3.53
CA GLY A 39 -28.13 63.80 3.78
C GLY A 39 -27.89 64.58 5.07
N LEU A 40 -26.85 64.15 5.80
CA LEU A 40 -25.78 64.94 6.48
C LEU A 40 -25.50 64.51 7.95
N ILE A 41 -24.43 63.71 8.10
CA ILE A 41 -23.22 63.98 8.91
C ILE A 41 -23.35 64.25 10.44
N ILE A 42 -22.71 63.32 11.18
CA ILE A 42 -22.04 63.41 12.50
C ILE A 42 -22.90 63.46 13.78
N ASN A 43 -22.89 62.35 14.56
CA ASN A 43 -22.26 62.30 15.91
C ASN A 43 -22.27 60.86 16.49
N GLU A 44 -21.44 59.97 15.93
CA GLU A 44 -21.36 58.56 16.36
C GLU A 44 -19.92 58.15 16.76
N VAL A 45 -19.29 58.85 17.71
CA VAL A 45 -17.92 58.49 18.16
C VAL A 45 -17.81 58.13 19.65
N ASN A 46 -18.79 58.43 20.51
CA ASN A 46 -18.66 58.12 21.94
C ASN A 46 -19.37 56.86 22.44
N LYS A 47 -20.24 56.21 21.64
CA LYS A 47 -20.95 54.98 22.10
C LYS A 47 -20.26 53.65 21.74
N ASN A 48 -19.35 53.62 20.77
CA ASN A 48 -18.64 52.38 20.40
C ASN A 48 -17.42 52.05 21.27
N LYS A 49 -16.83 53.02 21.98
CA LYS A 49 -15.64 52.78 22.82
C LYS A 49 -15.96 52.06 24.14
N ALA A 50 -17.21 52.13 24.62
CA ALA A 50 -17.64 51.49 25.86
C ALA A 50 -17.96 49.98 25.67
N ARG A 51 -18.52 49.59 24.52
CA ARG A 51 -18.83 48.18 24.22
C ARG A 51 -17.60 47.35 23.84
N GLN A 52 -16.57 47.96 23.27
CA GLN A 52 -15.31 47.25 22.93
C GLN A 52 -14.44 46.91 24.16
N ARG A 53 -14.55 47.65 25.27
CA ARG A 53 -13.77 47.39 26.49
C ARG A 53 -14.29 46.22 27.33
N GLN A 54 -15.59 45.93 27.27
CA GLN A 54 -16.18 44.81 28.02
C GLN A 54 -16.03 43.45 27.32
N GLN A 55 -15.86 43.41 25.99
CA GLN A 55 -15.63 42.14 25.27
C GLN A 55 -14.16 41.67 25.28
N GLN A 56 -13.19 42.54 25.60
CA GLN A 56 -11.77 42.15 25.70
C GLN A 56 -11.35 41.58 27.07
N GLN A 57 -12.15 41.74 28.13
CA GLN A 57 -11.81 41.22 29.47
C GLN A 57 -12.31 39.80 29.78
N GLN A 58 -13.20 39.22 28.96
CA GLN A 58 -13.65 37.82 29.11
C GLN A 58 -12.88 36.80 28.25
N GLN A 59 -11.96 37.24 27.39
CA GLN A 59 -11.08 36.35 26.62
C GLN A 59 -9.70 36.11 27.26
N GLN A 60 -9.36 36.78 28.37
CA GLN A 60 -8.02 36.70 28.98
C GLN A 60 -7.89 35.74 30.18
N THR A 61 -8.94 35.00 30.56
CA THR A 61 -8.86 34.01 31.67
C THR A 61 -9.09 32.55 31.25
N ARG A 62 -9.10 32.24 29.95
CA ARG A 62 -9.18 30.85 29.43
C ARG A 62 -8.06 30.44 28.47
N ALA A 63 -6.92 31.13 28.49
CA ALA A 63 -5.78 30.75 27.66
C ALA A 63 -4.47 30.86 28.44
N ARG A 64 -4.25 29.94 29.39
CA ARG A 64 -2.88 29.55 29.75
C ARG A 64 -2.80 28.13 30.32
N THR A 65 -3.37 27.17 29.60
CA THR A 65 -2.74 25.85 29.56
C THR A 65 -1.75 25.92 28.40
N THR A 66 -0.53 26.37 28.68
CA THR A 66 0.59 26.08 27.79
C THR A 66 0.81 24.58 27.89
N THR A 67 0.09 23.80 27.09
CA THR A 67 0.53 22.47 26.72
C THR A 67 1.89 22.72 26.07
N ARG A 68 2.97 22.49 26.83
CA ARG A 68 4.31 22.35 26.27
C ARG A 68 4.16 21.32 25.16
N SER A 69 4.05 21.76 23.91
CA SER A 69 4.29 20.85 22.81
C SER A 69 5.74 20.40 23.03
N SER A 70 5.93 19.11 23.28
CA SER A 70 7.25 18.51 23.14
C SER A 70 7.78 18.99 21.80
N GLY A 71 8.87 19.77 21.78
CA GLY A 71 9.39 20.54 20.64
C GLY A 71 9.88 19.69 19.45
N ILE A 72 9.12 18.68 19.07
CA ILE A 72 9.38 17.71 18.02
C ILE A 72 8.38 18.03 16.89
N SER A 73 8.88 18.26 15.68
CA SER A 73 8.05 18.49 14.50
C SER A 73 7.29 17.20 14.09
N ALA A 74 6.25 17.32 13.26
CA ALA A 74 5.55 16.15 12.73
C ALA A 74 6.50 15.25 11.93
N ALA A 75 7.38 15.84 11.13
CA ALA A 75 8.42 15.13 10.38
C ALA A 75 9.39 14.37 11.30
N GLN A 76 9.83 14.98 12.39
CA GLN A 76 10.73 14.32 13.35
C GLN A 76 10.04 13.16 14.07
N ARG A 77 8.74 13.29 14.42
CA ARG A 77 7.97 12.17 14.98
C ARG A 77 7.88 11.00 14.01
N GLU A 78 7.70 11.28 12.72
CA GLU A 78 7.64 10.23 11.70
C GLU A 78 8.98 9.52 11.52
N GLN A 79 10.08 10.27 11.50
CA GLN A 79 11.43 9.69 11.52
C GLN A 79 11.66 8.81 12.75
N ASN A 80 11.21 9.25 13.93
CA ASN A 80 11.31 8.45 15.14
C ASN A 80 10.49 7.15 15.05
N ARG A 81 9.32 7.17 14.41
CA ARG A 81 8.52 5.96 14.17
C ARG A 81 9.24 4.99 13.24
N ASN A 82 9.86 5.50 12.18
CA ASN A 82 10.65 4.67 11.25
C ASN A 82 11.81 3.99 11.98
N VAL A 83 12.52 4.71 12.84
CA VAL A 83 13.57 4.16 13.70
C VAL A 83 13.02 3.09 14.63
N GLN A 84 11.92 3.35 15.34
CA GLN A 84 11.32 2.39 16.26
C GLN A 84 10.83 1.13 15.54
N SER A 85 10.27 1.28 14.34
CA SER A 85 9.84 0.17 13.49
C SER A 85 11.03 -0.71 13.09
N ALA A 86 12.10 -0.09 12.59
CA ALA A 86 13.31 -0.80 12.19
C ALA A 86 14.00 -1.52 13.37
N LEU A 87 14.10 -0.85 14.52
CA LEU A 87 14.67 -1.47 15.74
C LEU A 87 13.87 -2.70 16.16
N ASN A 88 12.53 -2.59 16.22
CA ASN A 88 11.68 -3.73 16.57
C ASN A 88 11.77 -4.86 15.54
N TYR A 89 11.84 -4.55 14.23
CA TYR A 89 12.00 -5.55 13.18
C TYR A 89 13.28 -6.39 13.38
N PHE A 90 14.40 -5.73 13.68
CA PHE A 90 15.67 -6.40 13.97
C PHE A 90 15.75 -6.99 15.38
N GLY A 91 14.65 -7.07 16.11
CA GLY A 91 14.59 -7.71 17.43
C GLY A 91 15.08 -6.84 18.59
N TYR A 92 15.38 -5.56 18.37
CA TYR A 92 15.68 -4.61 19.44
C TYR A 92 14.37 -4.02 19.98
N ASN A 93 13.85 -4.61 21.05
CA ASN A 93 12.57 -4.21 21.63
C ASN A 93 12.59 -2.76 22.13
N VAL A 94 11.82 -1.89 21.45
CA VAL A 94 11.62 -0.49 21.84
C VAL A 94 10.19 -0.18 22.31
N GLY A 95 9.31 -1.19 22.33
CA GLY A 95 7.89 -1.03 22.64
C GLY A 95 7.06 -0.59 21.42
N ALA A 96 5.93 0.06 21.68
CA ALA A 96 5.04 0.54 20.64
C ALA A 96 5.70 1.64 19.79
N VAL A 97 5.38 1.65 18.49
CA VAL A 97 5.86 2.66 17.54
C VAL A 97 5.02 3.94 17.71
N ASP A 98 5.45 4.81 18.61
CA ASP A 98 4.72 6.03 19.01
C ASP A 98 5.40 7.34 18.55
N GLY A 99 6.61 7.25 17.99
CA GLY A 99 7.41 8.40 17.55
C GLY A 99 8.10 9.16 18.70
N SER A 100 8.06 8.63 19.92
CA SER A 100 8.66 9.22 21.12
C SER A 100 9.92 8.45 21.54
N ILE A 101 11.09 9.10 21.49
CA ILE A 101 12.36 8.46 21.89
C ILE A 101 12.49 8.44 23.42
N GLY A 102 11.85 7.44 24.04
CA GLY A 102 11.86 7.20 25.48
C GLY A 102 12.98 6.28 25.95
N ARG A 103 12.95 5.90 27.24
CA ARG A 103 13.96 5.00 27.84
C ARG A 103 14.06 3.65 27.13
N LYS A 104 12.93 3.06 26.73
CA LYS A 104 12.91 1.79 25.99
C LYS A 104 13.57 1.91 24.62
N THR A 105 13.27 2.99 23.88
CA THR A 105 13.91 3.24 22.59
C THR A 105 15.41 3.44 22.73
N ARG A 106 15.86 4.19 23.75
CA ARG A 106 17.29 4.36 24.04
C ARG A 106 17.98 3.05 24.40
N ALA A 107 17.34 2.19 25.19
CA ALA A 107 17.87 0.86 25.50
C ALA A 107 17.97 -0.02 24.24
N GLY A 108 16.96 0.01 23.36
CA GLY A 108 17.01 -0.68 22.07
C GLY A 108 18.13 -0.16 21.16
N ILE A 109 18.36 1.16 21.14
CA ILE A 109 19.49 1.77 20.43
C ILE A 109 20.82 1.28 21.01
N SER A 110 20.98 1.23 22.34
CA SER A 110 22.21 0.71 22.96
C SER A 110 22.46 -0.75 22.61
N ASN A 111 21.42 -1.58 22.54
CA ASN A 111 21.55 -2.98 22.12
C ASN A 111 21.95 -3.10 20.65
N TYR A 112 21.35 -2.27 19.79
CA TYR A 112 21.74 -2.16 18.38
C TYR A 112 23.20 -1.74 18.23
N GLN A 113 23.63 -0.68 18.92
CA GLN A 113 25.01 -0.21 18.91
C GLN A 113 25.98 -1.30 19.39
N SER A 114 25.63 -2.01 20.46
CA SER A 114 26.44 -3.13 20.97
C SER A 114 26.57 -4.26 19.95
N ASP A 115 25.48 -4.67 19.31
CA ASP A 115 25.50 -5.72 18.28
C ASP A 115 26.22 -5.25 17.00
N MET A 116 26.21 -3.93 16.76
CA MET A 116 26.88 -3.31 15.63
C MET A 116 28.36 -2.98 15.86
N GLY A 117 28.86 -3.10 17.09
CA GLY A 117 30.22 -2.68 17.44
C GLY A 117 30.42 -1.16 17.41
N TYR A 118 29.33 -0.39 17.52
CA TYR A 118 29.36 1.07 17.62
C TYR A 118 29.58 1.53 19.06
N SER A 119 29.77 2.85 19.25
CA SER A 119 29.84 3.43 20.59
C SER A 119 28.46 3.37 21.25
N ILE A 120 28.38 2.75 22.44
CA ILE A 120 27.11 2.50 23.13
C ILE A 120 26.71 3.73 23.95
N ASP A 121 26.09 4.72 23.32
CA ASP A 121 25.63 5.96 23.96
C ASP A 121 24.11 6.11 24.02
N GLY A 122 23.37 5.16 23.41
CA GLY A 122 21.92 5.14 23.35
C GLY A 122 21.32 6.26 22.50
N ARG A 123 22.08 6.82 21.56
CA ARG A 123 21.68 7.85 20.60
C ARG A 123 22.15 7.47 19.20
N LEU A 124 21.23 7.43 18.24
CA LEU A 124 21.60 7.22 16.85
C LEU A 124 22.20 8.50 16.27
N ASP A 125 23.42 8.40 15.76
CA ASP A 125 23.93 9.39 14.81
C ASP A 125 23.30 9.21 13.41
N ASP A 126 23.70 10.04 12.45
CA ASP A 126 23.14 10.02 11.11
C ASP A 126 23.55 8.77 10.32
N ALA A 127 24.77 8.27 10.51
CA ALA A 127 25.28 7.09 9.83
C ALA A 127 24.62 5.82 10.37
N GLU A 128 24.56 5.69 11.70
CA GLU A 128 23.90 4.60 12.42
C GLU A 128 22.41 4.52 12.07
N ARG A 129 21.73 5.68 12.02
CA ARG A 129 20.32 5.78 11.64
C ARG A 129 20.12 5.38 10.17
N SER A 130 20.94 5.90 9.27
CA SER A 130 20.84 5.61 7.85
C SER A 130 21.08 4.12 7.58
N PHE A 131 22.11 3.53 8.20
CA PHE A 131 22.37 2.10 8.09
C PHE A 131 21.21 1.25 8.58
N LEU A 132 20.64 1.58 9.75
CA LEU A 132 19.50 0.86 10.31
C LEU A 132 18.28 0.91 9.38
N LEU A 133 17.94 2.10 8.86
CA LEU A 133 16.79 2.29 7.99
C LEU A 133 16.98 1.63 6.62
N ASN A 134 18.16 1.79 6.02
CA ASN A 134 18.50 1.14 4.74
C ASN A 134 18.52 -0.38 4.89
N SER A 135 19.07 -0.89 5.99
CA SER A 135 19.05 -2.31 6.31
C SER A 135 17.63 -2.83 6.46
N HIS A 136 16.74 -2.09 7.12
CA HIS A 136 15.34 -2.47 7.27
C HIS A 136 14.64 -2.56 5.91
N GLN A 137 14.84 -1.58 5.04
CA GLN A 137 14.32 -1.59 3.67
C GLN A 137 14.89 -2.79 2.88
N ARG A 138 16.20 -3.04 2.99
CA ARG A 138 16.87 -4.17 2.34
C ARG A 138 16.36 -5.51 2.86
N ALA A 139 16.09 -5.63 4.15
CA ALA A 139 15.52 -6.84 4.74
C ALA A 139 14.11 -7.10 4.21
N GLN A 140 13.28 -6.07 4.09
CA GLN A 140 11.93 -6.21 3.51
C GLN A 140 11.96 -6.68 2.06
N ALA A 141 12.98 -6.27 1.28
CA ALA A 141 13.13 -6.70 -0.11
C ALA A 141 13.80 -8.08 -0.26
N SER A 142 14.81 -8.39 0.55
CA SER A 142 15.74 -9.50 0.30
C SER A 142 15.64 -10.67 1.28
N ALA A 143 14.92 -10.55 2.40
CA ALA A 143 14.88 -11.57 3.46
C ALA A 143 14.41 -12.96 3.00
N HIS A 144 13.76 -13.07 1.84
CA HIS A 144 13.27 -14.32 1.27
C HIS A 144 14.18 -14.89 0.16
N VAL A 145 15.23 -14.16 -0.23
CA VAL A 145 16.16 -14.53 -1.29
C VAL A 145 17.42 -15.15 -0.68
N ALA A 146 17.99 -16.17 -1.33
CA ALA A 146 19.29 -16.71 -0.92
C ALA A 146 20.41 -15.66 -1.14
N PRO A 147 21.38 -15.53 -0.22
CA PRO A 147 21.57 -16.33 1.00
C PRO A 147 20.79 -15.81 2.24
N TYR A 148 20.09 -14.68 2.12
CA TYR A 148 19.45 -14.00 3.26
C TYR A 148 18.33 -14.81 3.92
N ASN A 149 17.55 -15.57 3.15
CA ASN A 149 16.52 -16.46 3.73
C ASN A 149 17.09 -17.49 4.72
N GLN A 150 18.26 -18.06 4.41
CA GLN A 150 18.96 -18.99 5.28
C GLN A 150 19.57 -18.29 6.49
N ILE A 151 20.10 -17.08 6.30
CA ILE A 151 20.63 -16.26 7.40
C ILE A 151 19.50 -15.89 8.36
N LEU A 152 18.34 -15.49 7.84
CA LEU A 152 17.15 -15.21 8.64
C LEU A 152 16.70 -16.45 9.42
N ALA A 153 16.64 -17.61 8.76
CA ALA A 153 16.23 -18.86 9.39
C ALA A 153 17.20 -19.35 10.49
N SER A 154 18.51 -19.15 10.29
CA SER A 154 19.55 -19.66 11.20
C SER A 154 19.98 -18.67 12.28
N GLN A 155 20.02 -17.37 11.97
CA GLN A 155 20.58 -16.32 12.81
C GLN A 155 19.56 -15.22 13.16
N GLY A 156 18.32 -15.33 12.67
CA GLY A 156 17.27 -14.35 12.91
C GLY A 156 17.50 -13.01 12.20
N GLN A 157 16.66 -12.02 12.50
CA GLN A 157 16.74 -10.70 11.88
C GLN A 157 18.04 -9.97 12.23
N GLN A 158 18.60 -10.18 13.42
CA GLN A 158 19.91 -9.63 13.79
C GLN A 158 21.04 -10.21 12.93
N GLY A 159 20.94 -11.49 12.54
CA GLY A 159 21.87 -12.10 11.59
C GLY A 159 21.89 -11.38 10.25
N LEU A 160 20.71 -11.04 9.72
CA LEU A 160 20.61 -10.24 8.49
C LEU A 160 21.30 -8.88 8.63
N LEU A 161 21.04 -8.18 9.73
CA LEU A 161 21.62 -6.87 9.98
C LEU A 161 23.14 -6.90 10.06
N ARG A 162 23.72 -7.92 10.71
CA ARG A 162 25.17 -8.17 10.73
C ARG A 162 25.71 -8.46 9.33
N THR A 163 25.01 -9.28 8.54
CA THR A 163 25.38 -9.57 7.16
C THR A 163 25.43 -8.31 6.29
N TYR A 164 24.43 -7.42 6.41
CA TYR A 164 24.38 -6.19 5.62
C TYR A 164 25.53 -5.25 5.95
N ARG A 165 25.94 -5.20 7.23
CA ARG A 165 27.12 -4.44 7.65
C ARG A 165 28.38 -5.00 7.02
N ASN A 166 28.54 -6.31 7.05
CA ASN A 166 29.70 -7.00 6.47
C ASN A 166 29.82 -6.73 4.97
N GLU A 167 28.71 -6.78 4.24
CA GLU A 167 28.68 -6.47 2.80
C GLU A 167 29.03 -5.00 2.53
N GLN A 168 28.58 -4.06 3.35
CA GLN A 168 28.97 -2.66 3.24
C GLN A 168 30.48 -2.45 3.46
N LEU A 169 31.11 -3.32 4.25
CA LEU A 169 32.56 -3.35 4.47
C LEU A 169 33.31 -4.18 3.39
N GLY A 170 32.62 -4.66 2.36
CA GLY A 170 33.19 -5.48 1.29
C GLY A 170 33.54 -6.91 1.72
N ILE A 171 33.04 -7.36 2.87
CA ILE A 171 33.21 -8.74 3.34
C ILE A 171 32.15 -9.61 2.65
N PRO A 172 32.56 -10.60 1.84
CA PRO A 172 31.62 -11.45 1.12
C PRO A 172 30.78 -12.29 2.09
N THR A 173 29.49 -12.39 1.80
CA THR A 173 28.52 -13.16 2.58
C THR A 173 28.86 -14.64 2.49
N PRO A 174 29.12 -15.33 3.62
CA PRO A 174 29.38 -16.76 3.59
C PRO A 174 28.18 -17.48 2.97
N GLN A 175 28.38 -18.16 1.85
CA GLN A 175 27.42 -19.16 1.40
C GLN A 175 27.41 -20.25 2.47
N VAL A 176 26.40 -20.25 3.33
CA VAL A 176 26.21 -21.34 4.29
C VAL A 176 26.05 -22.61 3.44
N GLN A 177 27.05 -23.48 3.49
CA GLN A 177 27.01 -24.78 2.83
C GLN A 177 25.71 -25.47 3.24
N GLN A 178 24.85 -25.69 2.25
CA GLN A 178 23.65 -26.49 2.36
C GLN A 178 24.02 -27.77 3.10
N ALA A 179 23.38 -28.02 4.26
CA ALA A 179 23.47 -29.32 4.90
C ALA A 179 23.08 -30.36 3.84
N THR A 180 24.01 -31.24 3.50
CA THR A 180 23.82 -32.31 2.53
C THR A 180 22.56 -33.08 2.91
N ALA A 181 21.57 -33.07 2.01
CA ALA A 181 20.44 -33.96 2.10
C ALA A 181 20.92 -35.42 2.20
N PRO A 182 20.19 -36.33 2.87
CA PRO A 182 20.54 -37.74 2.90
C PRO A 182 20.73 -38.26 1.47
N ALA A 183 21.83 -38.97 1.25
CA ALA A 183 22.23 -39.45 -0.08
C ALA A 183 21.08 -40.22 -0.76
N PRO A 184 20.73 -39.92 -2.01
CA PRO A 184 19.78 -40.72 -2.77
C PRO A 184 20.37 -42.12 -2.97
N THR A 185 19.57 -43.15 -2.72
CA THR A 185 19.90 -44.53 -3.09
C THR A 185 20.26 -44.59 -4.57
N GLN A 186 21.50 -45.01 -4.84
CA GLN A 186 22.07 -45.11 -6.17
C GLN A 186 21.26 -46.11 -7.01
N ASN A 187 20.38 -45.60 -7.88
CA ASN A 187 20.02 -46.33 -9.08
C ASN A 187 21.21 -46.20 -10.03
N THR A 188 21.94 -47.30 -10.22
CA THR A 188 23.05 -47.41 -11.18
C THR A 188 22.56 -47.10 -12.58
N VAL A 189 22.98 -45.95 -13.12
CA VAL A 189 22.81 -45.59 -14.52
C VAL A 189 23.98 -46.21 -15.31
N PRO A 190 23.75 -46.92 -16.44
CA PRO A 190 24.83 -47.50 -17.22
C PRO A 190 25.76 -46.42 -17.81
N ALA A 191 27.05 -46.73 -17.87
CA ALA A 191 28.08 -45.88 -18.47
C ALA A 191 27.76 -45.58 -19.95
N ARG A 192 27.79 -44.29 -20.32
CA ARG A 192 27.49 -43.81 -21.67
C ARG A 192 28.62 -44.16 -22.63
N ALA A 193 28.28 -44.81 -23.74
CA ALA A 193 29.17 -44.98 -24.88
C ALA A 193 29.43 -43.61 -25.55
N ASN A 194 30.68 -43.36 -25.95
CA ASN A 194 31.10 -42.16 -26.66
C ASN A 194 30.50 -42.10 -28.07
N THR A 195 29.26 -41.65 -28.19
CA THR A 195 28.71 -41.05 -29.41
C THR A 195 28.39 -39.59 -29.08
N GLY A 196 29.07 -38.67 -29.78
CA GLY A 196 29.05 -37.23 -29.50
C GLY A 196 27.71 -36.56 -29.78
N ALA A 197 26.75 -36.72 -28.88
CA ALA A 197 25.58 -35.86 -28.78
C ALA A 197 25.63 -35.15 -27.43
N LEU A 198 25.79 -33.83 -27.48
CA LEU A 198 25.68 -32.93 -26.34
C LEU A 198 24.29 -33.12 -25.69
N PRO A 199 24.17 -33.02 -24.36
CA PRO A 199 22.88 -33.07 -23.70
C PRO A 199 21.98 -31.94 -24.21
N ASP A 200 20.79 -32.30 -24.67
CA ASP A 200 19.76 -31.35 -25.07
C ASP A 200 19.00 -30.92 -23.81
N PHE A 201 19.11 -29.65 -23.46
CA PHE A 201 18.38 -29.07 -22.33
C PHE A 201 17.06 -28.54 -22.84
N THR A 202 15.98 -29.26 -22.52
CA THR A 202 14.62 -28.77 -22.76
C THR A 202 14.30 -27.74 -21.67
N PHE A 203 14.45 -26.46 -21.99
CA PHE A 203 14.04 -25.37 -21.11
C PHE A 203 12.52 -25.23 -21.21
N GLY A 204 11.82 -25.50 -20.11
CA GLY A 204 10.38 -25.20 -20.00
C GLY A 204 10.16 -23.70 -19.92
N GLU A 205 9.00 -23.24 -20.38
CA GLU A 205 8.56 -21.85 -20.20
C GLU A 205 8.30 -21.62 -18.70
N GLN A 206 9.11 -20.77 -18.06
CA GLN A 206 8.97 -20.44 -16.65
C GLN A 206 7.93 -19.32 -16.51
N ALA A 207 6.93 -19.51 -15.66
CA ALA A 207 5.95 -18.46 -15.37
C ALA A 207 6.68 -17.21 -14.83
N ARG A 208 6.27 -16.03 -15.30
CA ARG A 208 6.86 -14.75 -14.88
C ARG A 208 6.75 -14.56 -13.36
N SER A 209 7.87 -14.26 -12.72
CA SER A 209 7.98 -14.03 -11.28
C SER A 209 7.75 -12.56 -10.93
N ALA A 210 6.77 -12.30 -10.07
CA ALA A 210 6.57 -10.95 -9.52
C ALA A 210 7.72 -10.55 -8.60
N ASN A 211 8.36 -11.52 -7.94
CA ASN A 211 9.50 -11.28 -7.06
C ASN A 211 10.74 -10.85 -7.84
N GLU A 212 11.08 -11.57 -8.91
CA GLU A 212 12.20 -11.23 -9.79
C GLU A 212 12.00 -9.84 -10.42
N HIS A 213 10.81 -9.60 -10.97
CA HIS A 213 10.44 -8.29 -11.53
C HIS A 213 10.63 -7.16 -10.52
N CYS A 214 10.09 -7.32 -9.30
CA CYS A 214 10.22 -6.28 -8.30
C CYS A 214 11.64 -6.10 -7.76
N ASN A 215 12.48 -7.15 -7.79
CA ASN A 215 13.89 -6.99 -7.45
C ASN A 215 14.61 -6.12 -8.47
N GLU A 216 14.36 -6.35 -9.77
CA GLU A 216 14.92 -5.53 -10.85
C GLU A 216 14.45 -4.07 -10.76
N ILE A 217 13.13 -3.87 -10.65
CA ILE A 217 12.54 -2.53 -10.58
C ILE A 217 13.08 -1.75 -9.37
N ASN A 218 13.19 -2.37 -8.19
CA ASN A 218 13.71 -1.70 -7.00
C ASN A 218 15.18 -1.25 -7.16
N VAL A 219 16.00 -2.01 -7.89
CA VAL A 219 17.39 -1.60 -8.20
C VAL A 219 17.39 -0.39 -9.12
N LEU A 220 16.54 -0.39 -10.15
CA LEU A 220 16.39 0.73 -11.07
C LEU A 220 15.83 1.98 -10.37
N THR A 221 14.84 1.83 -9.50
CA THR A 221 14.31 2.91 -8.65
C THR A 221 15.42 3.56 -7.83
N ALA A 222 16.27 2.75 -7.20
CA ALA A 222 17.38 3.25 -6.42
C ALA A 222 18.40 4.00 -7.30
N ALA A 223 18.71 3.46 -8.49
CA ALA A 223 19.59 4.11 -9.46
C ALA A 223 19.02 5.45 -9.98
N ASN A 224 17.70 5.56 -10.08
CA ASN A 224 16.98 6.76 -10.51
C ASN A 224 16.77 7.80 -9.39
N GLY A 225 17.34 7.56 -8.20
CA GLY A 225 17.29 8.51 -7.08
C GLY A 225 16.03 8.41 -6.22
N GLY A 226 15.25 7.33 -6.36
CA GLY A 226 14.06 7.06 -5.56
C GLY A 226 12.79 6.93 -6.41
N LEU A 227 11.66 6.85 -5.73
CA LEU A 227 10.35 6.60 -6.33
C LEU A 227 9.88 7.76 -7.21
N THR A 228 9.20 7.43 -8.30
CA THR A 228 8.46 8.42 -9.10
C THR A 228 7.40 9.13 -8.26
N THR A 229 7.37 10.47 -8.36
CA THR A 229 6.36 11.34 -7.73
C THR A 229 5.34 11.83 -8.75
N GLY A 230 4.12 12.19 -8.33
CA GLY A 230 3.01 12.47 -9.25
C GLY A 230 3.26 13.59 -10.28
N GLY A 231 4.15 14.54 -9.98
CA GLY A 231 4.52 15.62 -10.89
C GLY A 231 5.63 15.28 -11.91
N ASN A 232 6.26 14.10 -11.80
CA ASN A 232 7.49 13.76 -12.52
C ASN A 232 7.42 12.37 -13.19
N VAL A 233 6.27 12.02 -13.78
CA VAL A 233 6.15 10.77 -14.55
C VAL A 233 6.73 10.98 -15.95
N THR A 234 7.95 10.48 -16.19
CA THR A 234 8.61 10.54 -17.51
C THR A 234 8.55 9.22 -18.28
N ASP A 235 8.51 8.11 -17.56
CA ASP A 235 8.31 6.76 -18.07
C ASP A 235 7.10 6.16 -17.38
N ALA A 236 5.99 6.04 -18.12
CA ALA A 236 4.74 5.54 -17.59
C ALA A 236 4.80 4.06 -17.19
N GLU A 237 5.50 3.24 -17.98
CA GLU A 237 5.60 1.81 -17.73
C GLU A 237 6.46 1.53 -16.50
N PHE A 238 7.60 2.23 -16.40
CA PHE A 238 8.46 2.15 -15.21
C PHE A 238 7.71 2.64 -13.96
N ALA A 239 7.03 3.79 -14.02
CA ALA A 239 6.28 4.31 -12.89
C ALA A 239 5.18 3.34 -12.43
N LEU A 240 4.45 2.71 -13.36
CA LEU A 240 3.46 1.67 -13.01
C LEU A 240 4.12 0.48 -12.33
N ASN A 241 5.28 0.03 -12.81
CA ASN A 241 6.02 -1.06 -12.20
C ASN A 241 6.54 -0.73 -10.79
N GLU A 242 6.99 0.50 -10.54
CA GLU A 242 7.32 0.95 -9.18
C GLU A 242 6.11 0.90 -8.26
N GLN A 243 4.96 1.39 -8.73
CA GLN A 243 3.72 1.39 -7.94
C GLN A 243 3.25 -0.03 -7.62
N PHE A 244 3.40 -0.97 -8.57
CA PHE A 244 3.14 -2.39 -8.33
C PHE A 244 4.00 -2.95 -7.19
N CYS A 245 5.30 -2.67 -7.19
CA CYS A 245 6.21 -3.21 -6.18
C CYS A 245 5.96 -2.61 -4.79
N LEU A 246 5.51 -1.36 -4.72
CA LEU A 246 5.00 -0.77 -3.49
C LEU A 246 3.72 -1.47 -3.01
N ALA A 247 2.75 -1.67 -3.91
CA ALA A 247 1.48 -2.34 -3.59
C ALA A 247 1.71 -3.78 -3.08
N ARG A 248 2.60 -4.53 -3.75
CA ARG A 248 3.04 -5.87 -3.33
C ARG A 248 3.60 -5.84 -1.90
N THR A 249 4.49 -4.90 -1.60
CA THR A 249 5.09 -4.76 -0.25
C THR A 249 4.01 -4.47 0.81
N GLN A 250 3.05 -3.62 0.49
CA GLN A 250 1.93 -3.30 1.40
C GLN A 250 1.00 -4.50 1.60
N ALA A 251 0.71 -5.27 0.55
CA ALA A 251 -0.08 -6.49 0.65
C ALA A 251 0.56 -7.52 1.58
N ILE A 252 1.88 -7.73 1.45
CA ILE A 252 2.64 -8.63 2.34
C ILE A 252 2.55 -8.14 3.80
N ALA A 253 2.78 -6.85 4.02
CA ALA A 253 2.75 -6.27 5.37
C ALA A 253 1.34 -6.31 6.01
N GLU A 254 0.28 -6.08 5.22
CA GLU A 254 -1.10 -6.17 5.67
C GLU A 254 -1.48 -7.62 6.00
N SER A 255 -1.13 -8.58 5.13
CA SER A 255 -1.32 -10.01 5.35
C SER A 255 -0.70 -10.47 6.67
N SER A 256 0.58 -10.14 6.93
CA SER A 256 1.26 -10.52 8.18
C SER A 256 0.58 -9.99 9.44
N ARG A 257 -0.05 -8.80 9.37
CA ARG A 257 -0.81 -8.24 10.50
C ARG A 257 -2.11 -9.00 10.74
N ILE A 258 -2.79 -9.42 9.68
CA ILE A 258 -4.03 -10.20 9.77
C ILE A 258 -3.72 -11.62 10.26
N GLU A 259 -2.68 -12.27 9.75
CA GLU A 259 -2.26 -13.60 10.16
C GLU A 259 -1.94 -13.68 11.66
N ALA A 260 -1.33 -12.64 12.22
CA ALA A 260 -1.07 -12.55 13.66
C ALA A 260 -2.35 -12.57 14.52
N THR A 261 -3.52 -12.33 13.94
CA THR A 261 -4.82 -12.40 14.62
C THR A 261 -5.54 -13.73 14.47
N ILE A 262 -5.00 -14.66 13.66
CA ILE A 262 -5.61 -15.96 13.39
C ILE A 262 -5.09 -16.97 14.42
N PRO A 263 -5.87 -17.35 15.44
CA PRO A 263 -5.45 -18.38 16.37
C PRO A 263 -5.49 -19.76 15.68
N ASN A 264 -4.62 -20.66 16.11
CA ASN A 264 -4.67 -22.09 15.79
C ASN A 264 -4.43 -22.46 14.31
N LEU A 265 -3.87 -21.58 13.49
CA LEU A 265 -3.35 -21.94 12.16
C LEU A 265 -1.86 -21.61 12.06
N SER A 266 -1.07 -22.58 11.59
CA SER A 266 0.34 -22.39 11.23
C SER A 266 0.47 -21.81 9.82
N ALA A 267 1.62 -21.20 9.50
CA ALA A 267 1.86 -20.62 8.17
C ALA A 267 1.64 -21.61 7.00
N PRO A 268 2.11 -22.87 7.05
CA PRO A 268 1.83 -23.84 5.99
C PRO A 268 0.35 -24.20 5.87
N GLN A 269 -0.39 -24.20 6.98
CA GLN A 269 -1.84 -24.42 6.94
C GLN A 269 -2.56 -23.23 6.28
N ILE A 270 -2.13 -22.00 6.56
CA ILE A 270 -2.67 -20.80 5.92
C ILE A 270 -2.41 -20.85 4.40
N GLU A 271 -1.20 -21.21 3.98
CA GLU A 271 -0.83 -21.37 2.57
C GLU A 271 -1.71 -22.40 1.87
N ALA A 272 -1.90 -23.58 2.47
CA ALA A 272 -2.79 -24.62 1.92
C ALA A 272 -4.25 -24.14 1.78
N GLN A 273 -4.75 -23.34 2.74
CA GLN A 273 -6.08 -22.73 2.62
C GLN A 273 -6.14 -21.73 1.45
N CYS A 274 -5.08 -20.94 1.24
CA CYS A 274 -5.00 -20.01 0.13
C CYS A 274 -4.90 -20.70 -1.23
N GLN A 275 -4.23 -21.85 -1.33
CA GLN A 275 -4.26 -22.68 -2.53
C GLN A 275 -5.68 -23.16 -2.85
N GLY A 276 -6.41 -23.66 -1.84
CA GLY A 276 -7.81 -24.06 -2.00
C GLY A 276 -8.71 -22.90 -2.44
N LEU A 277 -8.50 -21.69 -1.90
CA LEU A 277 -9.22 -20.49 -2.32
C LEU A 277 -8.92 -20.10 -3.77
N THR A 278 -7.65 -20.21 -4.18
CA THR A 278 -7.20 -19.93 -5.55
C THR A 278 -7.90 -20.84 -6.55
N GLN A 279 -7.94 -22.15 -6.27
CA GLN A 279 -8.66 -23.12 -7.09
C GLN A 279 -10.17 -22.82 -7.16
N ALA A 280 -10.77 -22.41 -6.04
CA ALA A 280 -12.20 -22.07 -6.00
C ALA A 280 -12.55 -20.79 -6.77
N MET A 281 -11.61 -19.85 -6.89
CA MET A 281 -11.76 -18.60 -7.64
C MET A 281 -11.52 -18.76 -9.16
N ALA A 282 -10.94 -19.86 -9.62
CA ALA A 282 -10.63 -20.04 -11.04
C ALA A 282 -11.87 -19.95 -11.96
N PRO A 283 -13.03 -20.58 -11.67
CA PRO A 283 -14.21 -20.46 -12.53
C PRO A 283 -14.75 -19.02 -12.70
N PRO A 284 -14.99 -18.22 -11.64
CA PRO A 284 -15.45 -16.83 -11.82
C PRO A 284 -14.40 -15.90 -12.45
N MET A 285 -13.13 -16.30 -12.50
CA MET A 285 -12.05 -15.56 -13.18
C MET A 285 -11.88 -15.92 -14.66
N ALA A 286 -12.67 -16.85 -15.20
CA ALA A 286 -12.52 -17.28 -16.58
C ALA A 286 -12.67 -16.10 -17.56
N GLY A 287 -11.60 -15.84 -18.32
CA GLY A 287 -11.51 -14.71 -19.26
C GLY A 287 -11.15 -13.37 -18.62
N VAL A 288 -10.48 -13.36 -17.47
CA VAL A 288 -10.04 -12.12 -16.78
C VAL A 288 -9.13 -11.24 -17.64
N ASP A 289 -8.43 -11.83 -18.61
CA ASP A 289 -7.56 -11.17 -19.58
C ASP A 289 -8.30 -10.54 -20.75
N SER A 290 -9.62 -10.74 -20.90
CA SER A 290 -10.36 -10.31 -22.09
C SER A 290 -11.76 -9.74 -21.80
N LYS A 291 -12.43 -10.18 -20.74
CA LYS A 291 -13.72 -9.66 -20.29
C LYS A 291 -13.56 -8.33 -19.56
N SER A 292 -14.65 -7.55 -19.50
CA SER A 292 -14.62 -6.30 -18.74
C SER A 292 -14.47 -6.55 -17.23
N PRO A 293 -13.84 -5.62 -16.48
CA PRO A 293 -13.75 -5.74 -15.02
C PRO A 293 -15.10 -5.95 -14.34
N SER A 294 -16.16 -5.29 -14.82
CA SER A 294 -17.51 -5.39 -14.26
C SER A 294 -18.12 -6.78 -14.42
N GLN A 295 -17.83 -7.48 -15.52
CA GLN A 295 -18.29 -8.86 -15.73
C GLN A 295 -17.60 -9.82 -14.77
N ILE A 296 -16.27 -9.78 -14.67
CA ILE A 296 -15.50 -10.61 -13.74
C ILE A 296 -15.89 -10.34 -12.29
N ILE A 297 -16.07 -9.06 -11.92
CA ILE A 297 -16.53 -8.68 -10.58
C ILE A 297 -17.92 -9.23 -10.31
N ALA A 298 -18.85 -9.17 -11.28
CA ALA A 298 -20.20 -9.70 -11.10
C ALA A 298 -20.20 -11.22 -10.90
N ASP A 299 -19.44 -11.95 -11.72
CA ASP A 299 -19.27 -13.41 -11.62
C ASP A 299 -18.67 -13.79 -10.27
N GLY A 300 -17.57 -13.15 -9.88
CA GLY A 300 -16.95 -13.34 -8.56
C GLY A 300 -17.87 -12.95 -7.40
N SER A 301 -18.59 -11.84 -7.49
CA SER A 301 -19.55 -11.41 -6.45
C SER A 301 -20.66 -12.44 -6.25
N SER A 302 -21.13 -13.04 -7.34
CA SER A 302 -22.13 -14.11 -7.31
C SER A 302 -21.57 -15.34 -6.59
N PHE A 303 -20.36 -15.76 -6.97
CA PHE A 303 -19.66 -16.87 -6.31
C PHE A 303 -19.47 -16.62 -4.80
N LEU A 304 -19.00 -15.44 -4.41
CA LEU A 304 -18.78 -15.09 -2.99
C LEU A 304 -20.08 -15.12 -2.18
N ARG A 305 -21.19 -14.60 -2.72
CA ARG A 305 -22.51 -14.69 -2.06
C ARG A 305 -23.00 -16.12 -1.92
N ASN A 306 -22.79 -16.94 -2.94
CA ASN A 306 -23.22 -18.35 -2.94
C ASN A 306 -22.35 -19.25 -2.05
N SER A 307 -21.16 -18.79 -1.64
CA SER A 307 -20.28 -19.53 -0.74
C SER A 307 -20.84 -19.71 0.68
N GLY A 308 -21.84 -18.90 1.06
CA GLY A 308 -22.42 -18.88 2.41
C GLY A 308 -21.48 -18.33 3.50
N LYS A 309 -20.29 -17.82 3.13
CA LYS A 309 -19.34 -17.23 4.08
C LYS A 309 -19.63 -15.74 4.32
N PRO A 310 -19.39 -15.22 5.54
CA PRO A 310 -19.43 -13.79 5.81
C PRO A 310 -18.47 -13.00 4.91
N MET A 311 -18.92 -11.87 4.37
CA MET A 311 -18.14 -11.09 3.40
C MET A 311 -16.88 -10.47 4.02
N ASP A 312 -16.95 -10.05 5.28
CA ASP A 312 -15.80 -9.56 6.05
C ASP A 312 -14.72 -10.65 6.25
N GLN A 313 -15.14 -11.90 6.44
CA GLN A 313 -14.23 -13.05 6.50
C GLN A 313 -13.58 -13.31 5.14
N LEU A 314 -14.35 -13.22 4.04
CA LEU A 314 -13.83 -13.36 2.68
C LEU A 314 -12.82 -12.26 2.34
N VAL A 315 -13.12 -11.01 2.70
CA VAL A 315 -12.19 -9.88 2.54
C VAL A 315 -10.90 -10.11 3.34
N SER A 316 -11.00 -10.53 4.60
CA SER A 316 -9.83 -10.81 5.42
C SER A 316 -8.99 -11.97 4.87
N GLY A 317 -9.65 -13.05 4.42
CA GLY A 317 -9.00 -14.19 3.77
C GLY A 317 -8.31 -13.78 2.46
N GLY A 318 -8.97 -12.97 1.62
CA GLY A 318 -8.38 -12.43 0.40
C GLY A 318 -7.12 -11.62 0.64
N LYS A 319 -7.11 -10.77 1.68
CA LYS A 319 -5.91 -9.98 2.05
C LYS A 319 -4.76 -10.86 2.51
N VAL A 320 -5.06 -11.88 3.34
CA VAL A 320 -4.07 -12.87 3.78
C VAL A 320 -3.47 -13.58 2.56
N CYS A 321 -4.32 -14.14 1.69
CA CYS A 321 -3.88 -14.91 0.54
C CYS A 321 -3.18 -14.07 -0.54
N LEU A 322 -3.53 -12.79 -0.68
CA LEU A 322 -2.78 -11.87 -1.52
C LEU A 322 -1.33 -11.73 -1.05
N GLY A 323 -1.13 -11.52 0.26
CA GLY A 323 0.21 -11.42 0.81
C GLY A 323 0.96 -12.75 0.82
N VAL A 324 0.28 -13.88 1.07
CA VAL A 324 0.87 -15.23 0.94
C VAL A 324 1.38 -15.44 -0.47
N GLY A 325 0.54 -15.22 -1.49
CA GLY A 325 0.90 -15.39 -2.89
C GLY A 325 2.15 -14.57 -3.26
N TYR A 326 2.25 -13.33 -2.81
CA TYR A 326 3.46 -12.55 -3.03
C TYR A 326 4.69 -13.04 -2.26
N ARG A 327 4.55 -13.53 -1.02
CA ARG A 327 5.67 -14.09 -0.25
C ARG A 327 6.18 -15.41 -0.83
N THR A 328 5.28 -16.24 -1.38
CA THR A 328 5.59 -17.56 -1.95
C THR A 328 5.85 -17.52 -3.45
N ASP A 329 5.80 -16.33 -4.07
CA ASP A 329 5.90 -16.13 -5.52
C ASP A 329 4.83 -16.88 -6.34
N ASP A 330 3.66 -17.09 -5.75
CA ASP A 330 2.49 -17.66 -6.40
C ASP A 330 1.65 -16.53 -7.01
N ALA A 331 1.95 -16.22 -8.27
CA ALA A 331 1.29 -15.15 -9.01
C ALA A 331 -0.20 -15.44 -9.28
N GLU A 332 -0.59 -16.72 -9.42
CA GLU A 332 -2.00 -17.12 -9.62
C GLU A 332 -2.80 -16.87 -8.34
N MET A 333 -2.24 -17.22 -7.18
CA MET A 333 -2.86 -16.95 -5.87
C MET A 333 -3.01 -15.45 -5.62
N ALA A 334 -1.98 -14.65 -5.92
CA ALA A 334 -2.05 -13.21 -5.78
C ALA A 334 -3.10 -12.59 -6.72
N MET A 335 -3.15 -13.03 -7.98
CA MET A 335 -4.15 -12.61 -8.96
C MET A 335 -5.58 -12.97 -8.50
N ALA A 336 -5.79 -14.21 -8.07
CA ALA A 336 -7.09 -14.69 -7.59
C ALA A 336 -7.56 -13.94 -6.35
N SER A 337 -6.64 -13.63 -5.43
CA SER A 337 -6.92 -12.84 -4.24
C SER A 337 -7.29 -11.39 -4.60
N GLY A 338 -6.60 -10.78 -5.57
CA GLY A 338 -6.93 -9.46 -6.10
C GLY A 338 -8.34 -9.39 -6.70
N VAL A 339 -8.69 -10.37 -7.55
CA VAL A 339 -10.04 -10.47 -8.11
C VAL A 339 -11.08 -10.70 -7.01
N LEU A 340 -10.82 -11.60 -6.06
CA LEU A 340 -11.73 -11.85 -4.94
C LEU A 340 -12.01 -10.57 -4.14
N LEU A 341 -10.98 -9.78 -3.83
CA LEU A 341 -11.13 -8.55 -3.07
C LEU A 341 -11.94 -7.49 -3.84
N ALA A 342 -11.68 -7.34 -5.14
CA ALA A 342 -12.49 -6.48 -6.00
C ALA A 342 -13.96 -6.95 -6.08
N SER A 343 -14.18 -8.26 -6.23
CA SER A 343 -15.51 -8.90 -6.19
C SER A 343 -16.21 -8.77 -4.83
N ALA A 344 -15.46 -8.63 -3.74
CA ALA A 344 -16.00 -8.35 -2.41
C ALA A 344 -16.35 -6.86 -2.20
N GLY A 345 -16.20 -6.03 -3.23
CA GLY A 345 -16.48 -4.59 -3.19
C GLY A 345 -15.29 -3.73 -2.78
N GLN A 346 -14.12 -4.31 -2.53
CA GLN A 346 -12.88 -3.58 -2.24
C GLN A 346 -12.19 -3.16 -3.55
N LEU A 347 -12.86 -2.27 -4.30
CA LEU A 347 -12.47 -1.91 -5.67
C LEU A 347 -11.07 -1.30 -5.81
N GLY A 348 -10.47 -0.81 -4.72
CA GLY A 348 -9.07 -0.37 -4.75
C GLY A 348 -8.08 -1.51 -5.08
N TYR A 349 -8.41 -2.77 -4.78
CA TYR A 349 -7.58 -3.93 -5.13
C TYR A 349 -7.58 -4.25 -6.64
N SER A 350 -8.41 -3.57 -7.43
CA SER A 350 -8.32 -3.58 -8.89
C SER A 350 -6.94 -3.13 -9.42
N GLU A 351 -6.15 -2.41 -8.61
CA GLU A 351 -4.75 -2.07 -8.92
C GLU A 351 -3.91 -3.33 -9.12
N ILE A 352 -4.09 -4.33 -8.26
CA ILE A 352 -3.38 -5.62 -8.35
C ILE A 352 -3.71 -6.34 -9.64
N VAL A 353 -5.00 -6.46 -9.93
CA VAL A 353 -5.49 -7.13 -11.14
C VAL A 353 -4.94 -6.47 -12.39
N SER A 354 -4.91 -5.13 -12.41
CA SER A 354 -4.31 -4.38 -13.51
C SER A 354 -2.84 -4.70 -13.73
N HIS A 355 -2.01 -4.64 -12.68
CA HIS A 355 -0.58 -4.91 -12.81
C HIS A 355 -0.30 -6.33 -13.26
N HIS A 356 -1.03 -7.31 -12.72
CA HIS A 356 -0.91 -8.70 -13.13
C HIS A 356 -1.25 -8.88 -14.62
N LEU A 357 -2.29 -8.22 -15.13
CA LEU A 357 -2.65 -8.28 -16.56
C LEU A 357 -1.68 -7.51 -17.45
N ARG A 358 -1.06 -6.41 -16.98
CA ARG A 358 -0.02 -5.72 -17.75
C ARG A 358 1.22 -6.59 -17.94
N GLU A 359 1.68 -7.20 -16.84
CA GLU A 359 2.94 -7.95 -16.82
C GLU A 359 2.76 -9.45 -17.13
N GLY A 360 1.53 -9.97 -17.17
CA GLY A 360 1.27 -11.40 -17.38
C GLY A 360 1.63 -12.26 -16.16
N PHE A 361 1.40 -11.76 -14.95
CA PHE A 361 1.63 -12.51 -13.71
C PHE A 361 0.39 -13.32 -13.33
N GLY A 362 0.49 -14.65 -13.34
CA GLY A 362 -0.59 -15.55 -12.88
C GLY A 362 -1.84 -15.55 -13.77
N ALA A 363 -1.78 -14.89 -14.92
CA ALA A 363 -2.78 -14.85 -15.97
C ALA A 363 -2.09 -14.44 -17.28
N ALA A 364 -2.74 -14.72 -18.41
CA ALA A 364 -2.31 -14.14 -19.69
C ALA A 364 -2.32 -12.60 -19.63
N GLN A 365 -1.44 -11.97 -20.39
CA GLN A 365 -1.45 -10.52 -20.52
C GLN A 365 -2.82 -10.04 -21.04
N GLY A 366 -3.30 -8.94 -20.46
CA GLY A 366 -4.60 -8.38 -20.76
C GLY A 366 -4.71 -7.92 -22.22
N GLN A 367 -5.80 -8.32 -22.87
CA GLN A 367 -6.11 -7.97 -24.25
C GLN A 367 -6.68 -6.55 -24.33
N GLY A 368 -6.20 -5.76 -25.29
CA GLY A 368 -6.69 -4.41 -25.52
C GLY A 368 -6.55 -3.49 -24.30
N ALA A 369 -7.66 -2.91 -23.85
CA ALA A 369 -7.67 -1.93 -22.76
C ALA A 369 -7.93 -2.52 -21.37
N VAL A 370 -8.13 -3.84 -21.24
CA VAL A 370 -8.66 -4.46 -20.01
C VAL A 370 -7.83 -4.15 -18.76
N ALA A 371 -6.50 -4.19 -18.87
CA ALA A 371 -5.62 -3.91 -17.74
C ALA A 371 -5.75 -2.43 -17.31
N GLY A 372 -5.87 -1.52 -18.27
CA GLY A 372 -6.11 -0.10 -18.00
C GLY A 372 -7.50 0.17 -17.40
N ASP A 373 -8.52 -0.61 -17.77
CA ASP A 373 -9.87 -0.49 -17.19
C ASP A 373 -9.90 -0.92 -15.72
N TRP A 374 -9.17 -1.99 -15.36
CA TRP A 374 -8.94 -2.37 -13.97
C TRP A 374 -8.21 -1.26 -13.19
N MET A 375 -7.17 -0.65 -13.77
CA MET A 375 -6.45 0.45 -13.11
C MET A 375 -7.36 1.65 -12.87
N ARG A 376 -8.15 2.03 -13.87
CA ARG A 376 -9.09 3.16 -13.76
C ARG A 376 -10.12 2.93 -12.66
N MET A 377 -10.60 1.69 -12.51
CA MET A 377 -11.49 1.32 -11.42
C MET A 377 -10.82 1.49 -10.06
N ALA A 378 -9.56 1.07 -9.91
CA ALA A 378 -8.79 1.22 -8.68
C ALA A 378 -8.60 2.69 -8.29
N ILE A 379 -8.20 3.52 -9.26
CA ILE A 379 -8.02 4.97 -9.08
C ILE A 379 -9.33 5.63 -8.64
N ASN A 380 -10.44 5.32 -9.31
CA ASN A 380 -11.75 5.88 -8.97
C ASN A 380 -12.20 5.47 -7.55
N ALA A 381 -11.91 4.23 -7.13
CA ALA A 381 -12.19 3.75 -5.78
C ALA A 381 -11.35 4.50 -4.73
N ALA A 382 -10.06 4.70 -4.99
CA ALA A 382 -9.18 5.45 -4.10
C ALA A 382 -9.62 6.92 -3.97
N GLN A 383 -9.99 7.55 -5.09
CA GLN A 383 -10.48 8.94 -5.12
C GLN A 383 -11.82 9.11 -4.39
N SER A 384 -12.65 8.07 -4.31
CA SER A 384 -13.89 8.09 -3.51
C SER A 384 -13.68 7.75 -2.03
N GLY A 385 -12.42 7.55 -1.60
CA GLY A 385 -12.04 7.31 -0.20
C GLY A 385 -11.82 5.84 0.16
N ALA A 386 -11.97 4.91 -0.78
CA ALA A 386 -11.72 3.48 -0.57
C ALA A 386 -10.26 3.12 -0.90
N THR A 387 -9.31 3.78 -0.22
CA THR A 387 -7.87 3.53 -0.40
C THR A 387 -7.46 2.20 0.22
N VAL A 388 -6.68 1.41 -0.52
CA VAL A 388 -6.08 0.14 -0.05
C VAL A 388 -4.58 0.16 -0.33
N LEU A 389 -3.83 -0.85 0.13
CA LEU A 389 -2.43 -1.07 -0.29
C LEU A 389 -1.51 0.16 -0.13
N GLY A 390 -1.78 1.01 0.87
CA GLY A 390 -1.03 2.26 1.08
C GLY A 390 -1.18 3.29 -0.05
N GLN A 391 -2.30 3.31 -0.77
CA GLN A 391 -2.62 4.33 -1.78
C GLN A 391 -2.71 5.71 -1.13
N THR A 392 -1.70 6.54 -1.35
CA THR A 392 -1.69 7.96 -0.95
C THR A 392 -2.14 8.83 -2.12
N PRO A 393 -2.55 10.09 -1.88
CA PRO A 393 -2.88 11.01 -2.97
C PRO A 393 -1.76 11.16 -4.01
N ASP A 394 -0.49 11.13 -3.59
CA ASP A 394 0.67 11.19 -4.50
C ASP A 394 0.79 9.92 -5.36
N ARG A 395 0.63 8.72 -4.77
CA ARG A 395 0.62 7.46 -5.54
C ARG A 395 -0.52 7.43 -6.56
N ILE A 396 -1.71 7.89 -6.16
CA ILE A 396 -2.86 7.98 -7.07
C ILE A 396 -2.59 8.98 -8.20
N ALA A 397 -1.86 10.07 -7.94
CA ALA A 397 -1.44 11.00 -8.97
C ALA A 397 -0.44 10.35 -9.95
N VAL A 398 0.53 9.58 -9.46
CA VAL A 398 1.46 8.80 -10.31
C VAL A 398 0.71 7.81 -11.19
N LEU A 399 -0.16 6.98 -10.59
CA LEU A 399 -0.98 6.00 -11.31
C LEU A 399 -1.85 6.65 -12.38
N SER A 400 -2.48 7.79 -12.05
CA SER A 400 -3.32 8.53 -12.99
C SER A 400 -2.51 9.10 -14.16
N ALA A 401 -1.38 9.74 -13.89
CA ALA A 401 -0.52 10.33 -14.91
C ALA A 401 0.08 9.25 -15.84
N ALA A 402 0.53 8.13 -15.28
CA ALA A 402 1.06 7.02 -16.05
C ALA A 402 -0.02 6.36 -16.93
N LEU A 403 -1.24 6.20 -16.41
CA LEU A 403 -2.36 5.60 -17.16
C LEU A 403 -2.82 6.46 -18.35
N THR A 404 -2.75 7.79 -18.23
CA THR A 404 -3.11 8.70 -19.33
C THR A 404 -2.04 8.79 -20.43
N GLY A 405 -0.85 8.26 -20.17
CA GLY A 405 0.33 8.43 -21.01
C GLY A 405 0.81 9.87 -20.98
N VAL A 406 1.92 10.14 -20.30
CA VAL A 406 2.78 11.25 -20.74
C VAL A 406 3.37 10.77 -22.08
N PRO A 407 3.23 11.50 -23.20
CA PRO A 407 3.90 11.09 -24.43
C PRO A 407 5.37 10.89 -24.09
N ALA A 408 5.87 9.68 -24.32
CA ALA A 408 7.27 9.36 -24.11
C ALA A 408 8.07 10.45 -24.81
N GLN A 409 8.74 11.33 -24.06
CA GLN A 409 9.78 12.12 -24.66
C GLN A 409 10.78 11.07 -25.13
N THR A 410 10.90 10.93 -26.44
CA THR A 410 12.01 10.25 -27.09
C THR A 410 13.29 11.02 -26.76
N GLY A 411 13.69 10.99 -25.50
CA GLY A 411 15.05 11.21 -25.09
C GLY A 411 15.77 9.98 -25.56
N THR A 412 16.42 10.08 -26.72
CA THR A 412 17.49 9.17 -27.07
C THR A 412 18.50 9.23 -25.93
N ALA A 413 18.41 8.31 -24.99
CA ALA A 413 19.54 7.92 -24.17
C ALA A 413 20.56 7.36 -25.15
N ALA A 414 21.40 8.26 -25.68
CA ALA A 414 22.57 7.87 -26.44
C ALA A 414 23.39 6.97 -25.52
N LEU A 415 23.59 5.72 -25.94
CA LEU A 415 24.57 4.83 -25.35
C LEU A 415 25.90 5.61 -25.25
N PRO A 416 26.63 5.55 -24.12
CA PRO A 416 27.95 6.15 -24.05
C PRO A 416 28.84 5.51 -25.12
N ALA A 417 29.15 6.26 -26.17
CA ALA A 417 30.10 5.86 -27.19
C ALA A 417 31.50 5.92 -26.57
N PHE A 418 32.14 4.76 -26.41
CA PHE A 418 33.54 4.71 -26.03
C PHE A 418 34.39 5.31 -27.16
N PRO A 419 35.29 6.26 -26.88
CA PRO A 419 36.19 6.79 -27.90
C PRO A 419 37.10 5.66 -28.39
N SER A 420 37.09 5.40 -29.70
CA SER A 420 38.04 4.51 -30.34
C SER A 420 39.45 5.11 -30.19
N VAL A 421 40.33 4.34 -29.57
CA VAL A 421 41.77 4.65 -29.51
C VAL A 421 42.30 4.63 -30.95
N PRO A 422 42.98 5.70 -31.42
CA PRO A 422 43.57 5.69 -32.75
C PRO A 422 44.74 4.70 -32.78
N SER A 423 44.62 3.68 -33.63
CA SER A 423 45.74 2.82 -34.00
C SER A 423 46.73 3.66 -34.80
N GLY A 424 47.84 4.04 -34.17
CA GLY A 424 48.98 4.60 -34.87
C GLY A 424 49.68 3.54 -35.70
N ASN A 425 49.90 3.83 -36.97
CA ASN A 425 51.08 3.45 -37.75
C ASN A 425 51.28 4.48 -38.87
#